data_AF-A0A4D4L1L9-F1
#
_entry.id   AF-A0A4D4L1L9-F1
#
_cell.length_a   1.000
_cell.length_b   1.000
_cell.length_c   1.000
_cell.angle_alpha   90.00
_cell.angle_beta   90.00
_cell.angle_gamma   90.00
#
_symmetry.space_group_name_H-M   'P 1'
#
loop_
_entity.id
_entity.type
_entity.pdbx_description
1 polymer ?
#
loop_
_entity_poly.entity_id
_entity_poly.type
_entity_poly.pdbx_seq_one_letter_code
_entity_poly.pdbx_strand_id
1 'polypeptide(L)'
;MHELPQTLVNGLTLGALYGLIAIGYTMVYGIVQLINFAHGEIFMIGGFGALTIYIWLPSGTALSLALPLMLIGGIVASVAIATAAERFAYRPLRGGPRLAP
;
A
#
# COMPACT_ATOMS: atom_id res chain seq x y z
N MET A 1 -11.41 -9.86 -31.03
CA MET A 1 -9.98 -9.56 -31.29
C MET A 1 -9.55 -8.16 -30.81
N HIS A 2 -10.46 -7.17 -30.70
CA HIS A 2 -10.10 -5.82 -30.23
C HIS A 2 -9.82 -5.68 -28.72
N GLU A 3 -10.20 -6.67 -27.91
CA GLU A 3 -10.00 -6.68 -26.45
C GLU A 3 -8.63 -7.22 -26.01
N LEU A 4 -7.87 -7.84 -26.92
CA LEU A 4 -6.58 -8.45 -26.58
C LEU A 4 -5.56 -7.42 -26.04
N PRO A 5 -5.39 -6.22 -26.64
CA PRO A 5 -4.47 -5.22 -26.11
C PRO A 5 -4.86 -4.75 -24.70
N GLN A 6 -6.15 -4.50 -24.46
CA GLN A 6 -6.64 -4.08 -23.14
C GLN A 6 -6.46 -5.18 -22.09
N THR A 7 -6.74 -6.43 -22.44
CA THR A 7 -6.55 -7.57 -21.54
C THR A 7 -5.08 -7.74 -21.17
N LEU A 8 -4.16 -7.56 -22.12
CA LEU A 8 -2.72 -7.59 -21.85
C LEU A 8 -2.28 -6.46 -20.92
N VAL A 9 -2.76 -5.23 -21.14
CA VAL A 9 -2.46 -4.09 -20.26
C VAL A 9 -3.01 -4.31 -18.86
N ASN A 10 -4.24 -4.81 -18.73
CA ASN A 10 -4.84 -5.13 -17.44
C ASN A 10 -4.06 -6.23 -16.71
N GLY A 11 -3.68 -7.30 -17.43
CA GLY A 11 -2.87 -8.39 -16.90
C GLY A 11 -1.49 -7.92 -16.44
N LEU A 12 -0.82 -7.07 -17.22
CA LEU A 12 0.47 -6.49 -16.85
C LEU A 12 0.35 -5.57 -15.63
N THR A 13 -0.71 -4.74 -15.58
CA THR A 13 -0.96 -3.83 -14.45
C THR A 13 -1.20 -4.60 -13.15
N LEU A 14 -2.04 -5.64 -13.19
CA LEU A 14 -2.28 -6.51 -12.03
C LEU A 14 -1.03 -7.32 -11.65
N GLY A 15 -0.29 -7.84 -12.62
CA GLY A 15 0.96 -8.55 -12.39
C GLY A 15 2.02 -7.66 -11.74
N ALA A 16 2.17 -6.43 -12.21
CA ALA A 16 3.06 -5.43 -11.62
C ALA A 16 2.63 -5.06 -10.20
N LEU A 17 1.33 -4.93 -9.94
CA LEU A 17 0.79 -4.69 -8.61
C LEU A 17 1.14 -5.83 -7.64
N TYR A 18 0.88 -7.07 -8.03
CA TYR A 18 1.20 -8.24 -7.22
C TYR A 18 2.70 -8.42 -7.02
N GLY A 19 3.50 -8.16 -8.06
CA GLY A 19 4.96 -8.14 -7.95
C GLY A 19 5.46 -7.10 -6.96
N LEU A 20 4.92 -5.88 -7.00
CA LEU A 20 5.27 -4.82 -6.06
C LEU A 20 4.89 -5.18 -4.61
N ILE A 21 3.72 -5.79 -4.40
CA ILE A 21 3.29 -6.29 -3.08
C ILE A 21 4.25 -7.38 -2.58
N ALA A 22 4.64 -8.33 -3.43
CA ALA A 22 5.58 -9.38 -3.06
C ALA A 22 6.97 -8.82 -2.67
N ILE A 23 7.47 -7.83 -3.43
CA ILE A 23 8.72 -7.13 -3.11
C ILE A 23 8.59 -6.38 -1.78
N GLY A 24 7.49 -5.67 -1.55
CA GLY A 24 7.20 -5.01 -0.27
C GLY A 24 7.22 -5.97 0.93
N TYR A 25 6.57 -7.12 0.79
CA TYR A 25 6.49 -8.11 1.85
C TYR A 25 7.85 -8.74 2.17
N THR A 26 8.65 -9.07 1.14
CA THR A 26 10.00 -9.62 1.32
C THR A 26 10.97 -8.62 1.95
N MET A 27 10.87 -7.32 1.63
CA MET A 27 11.69 -6.29 2.27
C MET A 27 11.37 -6.12 3.75
N VAL A 28 10.08 -6.09 4.14
CA VAL A 28 9.67 -5.93 5.54
C VAL A 28 10.07 -7.15 6.36
N TYR A 29 9.76 -8.36 5.87
CA TYR A 29 10.13 -9.61 6.55
C TYR A 29 11.65 -9.79 6.62
N GLY A 30 12.39 -9.38 5.59
CA GLY A 30 13.85 -9.48 5.55
C GLY A 30 14.55 -8.69 6.68
N ILE A 31 13.97 -7.57 7.12
CA ILE A 31 14.53 -6.74 8.19
C ILE A 31 13.97 -7.16 9.55
N VAL A 32 12.64 -7.32 9.65
CA VAL A 32 11.97 -7.50 10.95
C VAL A 32 11.94 -8.96 11.39
N GLN A 33 12.05 -9.91 10.45
CA GLN A 33 11.94 -11.36 10.68
C GLN A 33 10.66 -11.79 11.41
N LEU A 34 9.62 -10.94 11.41
CA LEU A 34 8.31 -11.22 11.97
C LEU A 34 7.28 -11.27 10.85
N ILE A 35 6.37 -12.25 10.91
CA ILE A 35 5.24 -12.35 9.98
C ILE A 35 4.33 -11.13 10.19
N ASN A 36 4.18 -10.30 9.15
CA ASN A 36 3.35 -9.10 9.20
C ASN A 36 2.01 -9.35 8.48
N PHE A 37 0.98 -9.75 9.23
CA PHE A 37 -0.37 -9.93 8.69
C PHE A 37 -1.06 -8.61 8.30
N ALA A 38 -0.63 -7.48 8.85
CA ALA A 38 -1.19 -6.16 8.57
C ALA A 38 -0.70 -5.56 7.24
N HIS A 39 0.26 -6.18 6.55
CA HIS A 39 0.84 -5.63 5.33
C HIS A 39 -0.22 -5.37 4.24
N GLY A 40 -1.16 -6.31 4.05
CA GLY A 40 -2.27 -6.16 3.12
C GLY A 40 -3.24 -5.03 3.51
N GLU A 41 -3.45 -4.82 4.82
CA GLU A 41 -4.31 -3.74 5.32
C GLU A 41 -3.66 -2.37 5.13
N ILE A 42 -2.35 -2.25 5.36
CA ILE A 42 -1.59 -1.01 5.11
C ILE A 42 -1.64 -0.65 3.62
N PHE A 43 -1.51 -1.64 2.74
CA PHE A 43 -1.64 -1.44 1.29
C PHE A 43 -3.03 -0.91 0.91
N MET A 44 -4.08 -1.54 1.44
CA MET A 44 -5.47 -1.13 1.23
C MET A 44 -5.72 0.31 1.69
N ILE A 45 -5.19 0.69 2.86
CA ILE A 45 -5.29 2.06 3.39
C ILE A 45 -4.64 3.09 2.47
N GLY A 46 -3.51 2.75 1.83
CA GLY A 46 -2.90 3.62 0.82
C GLY A 46 -3.84 3.88 -0.36
N GLY A 47 -4.52 2.82 -0.85
CA GLY A 47 -5.54 2.94 -1.90
C GLY A 47 -6.73 3.81 -1.48
N PHE A 48 -7.26 3.61 -0.27
CA PHE A 48 -8.33 4.43 0.27
C PHE A 48 -7.90 5.88 0.56
N GLY A 49 -6.65 6.12 0.93
CA GLY A 49 -6.09 7.47 1.07
C GLY A 49 -6.10 8.21 -0.27
N ALA A 50 -5.68 7.55 -1.36
CA ALA A 50 -5.76 8.10 -2.70
C ALA A 50 -7.22 8.38 -3.14
N LEU A 51 -8.14 7.43 -2.87
CA LEU A 51 -9.56 7.61 -3.14
C LEU A 51 -10.17 8.77 -2.36
N THR A 52 -9.79 8.94 -1.09
CA THR A 52 -10.25 10.04 -0.24
C THR A 52 -9.85 11.37 -0.85
N ILE A 53 -8.59 11.53 -1.28
CA ILE A 53 -8.17 12.77 -1.96
C ILE A 53 -9.00 13.02 -3.22
N TYR A 54 -9.25 11.99 -4.03
CA TYR A 54 -10.05 12.12 -5.24
C TYR A 54 -11.49 12.62 -4.95
N ILE A 55 -12.15 12.07 -3.94
CA ILE A 55 -13.52 12.44 -3.57
C ILE A 55 -13.62 13.90 -3.09
N TRP A 56 -12.57 14.40 -2.43
CA TRP A 56 -12.52 15.75 -1.88
C TRP A 56 -12.09 16.79 -2.91
N LEU A 57 -11.63 16.36 -4.08
CA LEU A 57 -11.15 17.23 -5.13
C LEU A 57 -12.35 17.85 -5.90
N PRO A 58 -12.31 19.15 -6.25
CA PRO A 58 -13.39 19.78 -7.01
C PRO A 58 -13.68 19.07 -8.34
N SER A 59 -14.94 19.06 -8.76
CA SER A 59 -15.29 18.54 -10.08
C SER A 59 -14.58 19.31 -11.19
N GLY A 60 -13.97 18.58 -12.13
CA GLY A 60 -13.24 19.16 -13.24
C GLY A 60 -11.75 19.46 -12.97
N THR A 61 -11.20 19.05 -11.83
CA THR A 61 -9.74 19.13 -11.64
C THR A 61 -8.99 18.35 -12.69
N ALA A 62 -7.98 19.00 -13.27
CA ALA A 62 -7.12 18.41 -14.28
C ALA A 62 -6.45 17.13 -13.74
N LEU A 63 -6.43 16.08 -14.56
CA LEU A 63 -5.83 14.79 -14.22
C LEU A 63 -4.36 14.93 -13.82
N SER A 64 -3.63 15.85 -14.46
CA SER A 64 -2.23 16.18 -14.16
C SER A 64 -2.01 16.67 -12.72
N LEU A 65 -3.02 17.29 -12.10
CA LEU A 65 -2.98 17.73 -10.70
C LEU A 65 -3.59 16.69 -9.77
N ALA A 66 -4.66 16.02 -10.20
CA ALA A 66 -5.35 15.01 -9.39
C ALA A 66 -4.44 13.81 -9.07
N LEU A 67 -3.70 13.29 -10.05
CA LEU A 67 -2.86 12.10 -9.86
C LEU A 67 -1.75 12.27 -8.81
N PRO A 68 -0.93 13.34 -8.84
CA PRO A 68 0.05 13.58 -7.78
C PRO A 68 -0.58 13.74 -6.40
N LEU A 69 -1.71 14.44 -6.29
CA LEU A 69 -2.39 14.64 -5.01
C LEU A 69 -2.93 13.32 -4.44
N MET A 70 -3.53 12.48 -5.28
CA MET A 70 -3.98 11.14 -4.89
C MET A 70 -2.81 10.28 -4.42
N LEU A 71 -1.68 10.29 -5.14
CA LEU A 71 -0.46 9.58 -4.75
C LEU A 71 0.04 10.05 -3.38
N ILE A 72 0.12 11.35 -3.15
CA ILE A 72 0.55 11.92 -1.86
C ILE A 72 -0.42 11.50 -0.76
N GLY A 73 -1.73 11.56 -0.99
CA GLY A 73 -2.73 11.11 -0.01
C GLY A 73 -2.57 9.65 0.39
N GLY A 74 -2.36 8.77 -0.60
CA GLY A 74 -2.12 7.35 -0.33
C GLY A 74 -0.81 7.08 0.40
N ILE A 75 0.26 7.78 0.04
CA ILE A 75 1.56 7.69 0.74
C ILE A 75 1.41 8.15 2.19
N VAL A 76 0.80 9.32 2.43
CA VAL A 76 0.62 9.85 3.78
C VAL A 76 -0.22 8.91 4.64
N ALA A 77 -1.33 8.40 4.11
CA ALA A 77 -2.21 7.46 4.83
C ALA A 77 -1.49 6.15 5.18
N SER A 78 -0.80 5.54 4.21
CA SER A 78 -0.08 4.28 4.42
C SER A 78 1.10 4.44 5.39
N VAL A 79 1.89 5.50 5.27
CA VAL A 79 3.00 5.80 6.19
C VAL A 79 2.50 6.08 7.60
N ALA A 80 1.43 6.86 7.75
CA ALA A 80 0.87 7.16 9.05
C ALA A 80 0.42 5.88 9.79
N ILE A 81 -0.26 4.96 9.10
CA ILE A 81 -0.71 3.71 9.71
C ILE A 81 0.45 2.73 9.94
N ALA A 82 1.39 2.62 9.00
CA ALA A 82 2.56 1.75 9.17
C ALA A 82 3.41 2.19 10.38
N THR A 83 3.64 3.49 10.55
CA THR A 83 4.39 4.04 11.68
C THR A 83 3.62 3.92 13.00
N ALA A 84 2.29 4.09 12.98
CA ALA A 84 1.45 3.83 14.13
C ALA A 84 1.53 2.34 14.55
N ALA A 85 1.43 1.42 13.60
CA ALA A 85 1.58 -0.01 13.85
C ALA A 85 2.96 -0.35 14.42
N GLU A 86 4.04 0.26 13.89
CA GLU A 86 5.37 0.12 14.49
C GLU A 86 5.39 0.56 15.96
N ARG A 87 4.84 1.76 16.24
CA ARG A 87 4.93 2.36 17.56
C ARG A 87 4.07 1.65 18.61
N PHE A 88 2.87 1.22 18.24
CA PHE A 88 1.88 0.67 19.17
C PHE A 88 1.83 -0.87 19.19
N ALA A 89 2.15 -1.55 18.09
CA ALA A 89 2.13 -3.01 18.03
C ALA A 89 3.55 -3.60 18.09
N TYR A 90 4.45 -3.20 17.17
CA TYR A 90 5.75 -3.88 17.05
C TYR A 90 6.76 -3.50 18.13
N ARG A 91 6.89 -2.21 18.45
CA ARG A 91 7.90 -1.71 19.40
C ARG A 91 7.72 -2.27 20.82
N PRO A 92 6.49 -2.41 21.37
CA PRO A 92 6.29 -3.06 22.67
C PRO A 92 6.63 -4.56 22.66
N LEU A 93 6.40 -5.24 21.54
CA LEU A 93 6.62 -6.68 21.41
C LEU A 93 8.08 -7.08 21.19
N ARG A 94 8.97 -6.13 20.84
CA ARG A 94 10.42 -6.40 20.66
C ARG A 94 11.11 -6.94 21.92
N GLY A 95 10.55 -6.71 23.10
CA GLY A 95 11.06 -7.25 24.38
C GLY A 95 10.36 -8.51 24.88
N GLY A 96 9.34 -9.01 24.16
CA GLY A 96 8.55 -10.17 24.56
C GLY A 96 9.17 -11.51 24.11
N PRO A 97 8.70 -12.65 24.65
CA PRO A 97 9.08 -13.97 24.17
C PRO A 97 8.83 -14.08 22.66
N ARG A 98 9.72 -14.79 21.94
CA ARG A 98 9.57 -15.00 20.49
C ARG A 98 8.20 -15.63 20.20
N LEU A 99 7.41 -14.99 19.35
CA LEU A 99 6.07 -15.43 18.96
C LEU A 99 6.10 -16.65 17.99
N ALA A 100 7.26 -17.01 17.48
CA ALA A 100 7.51 -18.24 16.74
C ALA A 100 8.76 -18.94 17.32
N PRO A 101 8.79 -20.29 17.35
CA PRO A 101 9.91 -21.06 17.89
C PRO A 101 11.26 -20.71 17.28
#